data_AF-A0A371PYL1-F1
#
_entry.id   AF-A0A371PYL1-F1
#
_cell.length_a   1.000
_cell.length_b   1.000
_cell.length_c   1.000
_cell.angle_alpha   90.00
_cell.angle_beta   90.00
_cell.angle_gamma   90.00
#
_symmetry.space_group_name_H-M   'P 1'
#
loop_
_entity.id
_entity.type
_entity.pdbx_description
1 polymer ?
#
loop_
_entity_poly.entity_id
_entity_poly.type
_entity_poly.pdbx_seq_one_letter_code
_entity_poly.pdbx_strand_id
1 'polypeptide(L)'
;MRSVRDGVRSGYLQLANQVQAAAPPLLARLGERIRSARRALAKRGRAAVPFLLRAARAGLLAGALGAVVSVPGLILRGVAATCGGLLRWMHLAPRNGKPWGARFTRWGPNAAKWAFTKLMRSAKTKWADAVRADVLTDFDEPGRRSTAGPGSSVAWPTDHFGGNLVSVFTRETEGVREAYARYEPPMMLAVAAEYWGLPEGLTSTGEAIRQLAVSTADKYPADARMADLVAQVYSLLHQASQKAAEVGPLFAKVHEHDLRRYEEPRPGEHMWNILERRQDGSFSQHQPSHFVAVTQDVAHVYARYEPGHMRQVAAEFEGIPDGIENVAAAVQLLQTRSNEKYPVDKAIVDALADVHMLLMKAASAAQDLMPNFRRLHAPDISRHEAPRNGEESEGMWDV
;
A
#
# COMPACT_ATOMS: atom_id res chain seq x y z
N MET A 1 23.54 -50.06 8.37
CA MET A 1 22.27 -49.39 8.74
C MET A 1 21.89 -48.15 7.90
N ARG A 2 22.78 -47.53 7.10
CA ARG A 2 22.39 -46.41 6.19
C ARG A 2 21.66 -46.85 4.89
N SER A 3 22.04 -47.99 4.32
CA SER A 3 21.49 -48.49 3.04
C SER A 3 19.98 -48.82 3.05
N VAL A 4 19.40 -49.20 4.19
CA VAL A 4 17.96 -49.52 4.28
C VAL A 4 17.11 -48.24 4.34
N ARG A 5 17.60 -47.16 4.97
CA ARG A 5 16.90 -45.87 4.99
C ARG A 5 16.87 -45.22 3.62
N ASP A 6 17.94 -45.33 2.85
CA ASP A 6 18.02 -44.74 1.51
C ASP A 6 17.13 -45.49 0.50
N GLY A 7 17.01 -46.83 0.63
CA GLY A 7 16.08 -47.63 -0.16
C GLY A 7 14.60 -47.32 0.14
N VAL A 8 14.24 -47.13 1.42
CA VAL A 8 12.86 -46.75 1.79
C VAL A 8 12.52 -45.33 1.33
N ARG A 9 13.48 -44.39 1.38
CA ARG A 9 13.28 -43.00 0.91
C ARG A 9 13.17 -42.93 -0.61
N SER A 10 13.95 -43.73 -1.34
CA SER A 10 13.87 -43.89 -2.80
C SER A 10 12.54 -44.51 -3.24
N GLY A 11 12.06 -45.55 -2.55
CA GLY A 11 10.77 -46.17 -2.81
C GLY A 11 9.58 -45.23 -2.55
N TYR A 12 9.64 -44.42 -1.49
CA TYR A 12 8.61 -43.40 -1.22
C TYR A 12 8.57 -42.30 -2.28
N LEU A 13 9.73 -41.87 -2.80
CA LEU A 13 9.80 -40.87 -3.87
C LEU A 13 9.34 -41.43 -5.22
N GLN A 14 9.61 -42.70 -5.52
CA GLN A 14 9.07 -43.38 -6.69
C GLN A 14 7.55 -43.58 -6.60
N LEU A 15 7.02 -43.95 -5.44
CA LEU A 15 5.57 -44.03 -5.21
C LEU A 15 4.90 -42.66 -5.27
N ALA A 16 5.51 -41.62 -4.69
CA ALA A 16 5.00 -40.25 -4.77
C ALA A 16 4.99 -39.75 -6.23
N ASN A 17 6.07 -39.96 -6.99
CA ASN A 17 6.13 -39.62 -8.41
C ASN A 17 5.17 -40.44 -9.27
N GLN A 18 4.94 -41.72 -8.96
CA GLN A 18 3.94 -42.54 -9.64
C GLN A 18 2.51 -42.08 -9.30
N VAL A 19 2.22 -41.69 -8.06
CA VAL A 19 0.90 -41.15 -7.66
C VAL A 19 0.67 -39.76 -8.25
N GLN A 20 1.71 -38.96 -8.40
CA GLN A 20 1.64 -37.61 -8.97
C GLN A 20 1.57 -37.65 -10.51
N ALA A 21 2.21 -38.63 -11.16
CA ALA A 21 2.03 -38.95 -12.58
C ALA A 21 0.70 -39.69 -12.88
N ALA A 22 0.11 -40.35 -11.88
CA ALA A 22 -1.17 -41.06 -11.99
C ALA A 22 -2.39 -40.24 -11.54
N ALA A 23 -2.24 -38.97 -11.17
CA ALA A 23 -3.38 -38.07 -11.10
C ALA A 23 -3.92 -37.91 -12.52
N PRO A 24 -5.09 -38.48 -12.87
CA PRO A 24 -5.53 -38.54 -14.26
C PRO A 24 -5.62 -37.10 -14.81
N PRO A 25 -5.18 -36.85 -16.06
CA PRO A 25 -5.25 -35.52 -16.69
C PRO A 25 -6.69 -34.96 -16.69
N LEU A 26 -7.68 -35.83 -16.50
CA LEU A 26 -9.09 -35.49 -16.27
C LEU A 26 -9.35 -34.71 -14.98
N LEU A 27 -8.69 -35.00 -13.85
CA LEU A 27 -8.91 -34.28 -12.58
C LEU A 27 -8.29 -32.88 -12.62
N ALA A 28 -7.11 -32.73 -13.22
CA ALA A 28 -6.50 -31.42 -13.47
C ALA A 28 -7.36 -30.59 -14.44
N ARG A 29 -7.80 -31.19 -15.56
CA ARG A 29 -8.73 -30.56 -16.52
C ARG A 29 -10.09 -30.24 -15.90
N LEU A 30 -10.61 -31.08 -15.00
CA LEU A 30 -11.83 -30.82 -14.23
C LEU A 30 -11.63 -29.66 -13.27
N GLY A 31 -10.52 -29.62 -12.54
CA GLY A 31 -10.17 -28.51 -11.66
C GLY A 31 -10.09 -27.19 -12.42
N GLU A 32 -9.50 -27.20 -13.61
CA GLU A 32 -9.42 -26.04 -14.50
C GLU A 32 -10.78 -25.63 -15.08
N ARG A 33 -11.61 -26.58 -15.53
CA ARG A 33 -13.00 -26.34 -15.95
C ARG A 33 -13.88 -25.80 -14.83
N ILE A 34 -13.70 -26.28 -13.61
CA ILE A 34 -14.42 -25.79 -12.43
C ILE A 34 -13.96 -24.37 -12.08
N ARG A 35 -12.66 -24.06 -12.19
CA ARG A 35 -12.13 -22.70 -12.00
C ARG A 35 -12.67 -21.75 -13.07
N SER A 36 -12.62 -22.13 -14.34
CA SER A 36 -13.13 -21.29 -15.44
C SER A 36 -14.65 -21.10 -15.37
N ALA A 37 -15.43 -22.13 -15.04
CA ALA A 37 -16.87 -22.00 -14.84
C ALA A 37 -17.23 -21.10 -13.64
N ARG A 38 -16.44 -21.14 -12.56
CA ARG A 38 -16.60 -20.22 -11.41
C ARG A 38 -16.30 -18.78 -11.80
N ARG A 39 -15.23 -18.54 -12.57
CA ARG A 39 -14.88 -17.21 -13.10
C ARG A 39 -15.96 -16.68 -14.05
N ALA A 40 -16.48 -17.52 -14.94
CA ALA A 40 -17.59 -17.16 -15.83
C ALA A 40 -18.88 -16.80 -15.06
N LEU A 41 -19.17 -17.50 -13.96
CA LEU A 41 -20.27 -17.15 -13.05
C LEU A 41 -20.04 -15.82 -12.33
N ALA A 42 -18.79 -15.52 -11.96
CA ALA A 42 -18.43 -14.24 -11.34
C ALA A 42 -18.54 -13.07 -12.31
N LYS A 43 -18.08 -13.21 -13.56
CA LYS A 43 -18.27 -12.21 -14.63
C LYS A 43 -19.75 -11.93 -14.93
N ARG A 44 -20.66 -12.87 -14.64
CA ARG A 44 -22.12 -12.71 -14.75
C ARG A 44 -22.77 -12.17 -13.47
N GLY A 45 -22.00 -11.69 -12.49
CA GLY A 45 -22.51 -11.17 -11.20
C GLY A 45 -23.08 -12.23 -10.26
N ARG A 46 -22.87 -13.53 -10.53
CA ARG A 46 -23.46 -14.66 -9.77
C ARG A 46 -22.47 -15.35 -8.82
N ALA A 47 -21.31 -14.74 -8.55
CA ALA A 47 -20.33 -15.26 -7.58
C ALA A 47 -20.88 -15.42 -6.15
N ALA A 48 -21.94 -14.67 -5.81
CA ALA A 48 -22.60 -14.76 -4.50
C ALA A 48 -23.27 -16.12 -4.26
N VAL A 49 -23.82 -16.77 -5.29
CA VAL A 49 -24.55 -18.05 -5.18
C VAL A 49 -23.68 -19.17 -4.58
N PRO A 50 -22.49 -19.49 -5.13
CA PRO A 50 -21.63 -20.52 -4.55
C PRO A 50 -21.03 -20.13 -3.18
N PHE A 51 -20.93 -18.84 -2.86
CA PHE A 51 -20.53 -18.39 -1.52
C PHE A 51 -21.64 -18.66 -0.49
N LEU A 52 -22.88 -18.29 -0.80
CA LEU A 52 -24.04 -18.51 0.07
C LEU A 52 -24.25 -20.01 0.35
N LEU A 53 -24.10 -20.86 -0.66
CA LEU A 53 -24.16 -22.32 -0.48
C LEU A 53 -23.07 -22.85 0.48
N ARG A 54 -21.84 -22.31 0.38
CA ARG A 54 -20.75 -22.69 1.29
C ARG A 54 -20.97 -22.16 2.70
N ALA A 55 -21.54 -20.97 2.85
CA ALA A 55 -21.90 -20.40 4.15
C ALA A 55 -23.00 -21.22 4.83
N ALA A 56 -24.04 -21.61 4.09
CA ALA A 56 -25.10 -22.49 4.58
C ALA A 56 -24.54 -23.86 5.01
N ARG A 57 -23.68 -24.48 4.19
CA ARG A 57 -22.99 -25.72 4.53
C ARG A 57 -22.08 -25.58 5.75
N ALA A 58 -21.38 -24.45 5.88
CA ALA A 58 -20.54 -24.16 7.04
C ALA A 58 -21.36 -24.09 8.34
N GLY A 59 -22.55 -23.47 8.29
CA GLY A 59 -23.49 -23.45 9.41
C GLY A 59 -23.98 -24.84 9.81
N LEU A 60 -24.41 -25.66 8.85
CA LEU A 60 -24.89 -27.02 9.10
C LEU A 60 -23.79 -27.93 9.70
N LEU A 61 -22.59 -27.91 9.12
CA LEU A 61 -21.47 -28.72 9.60
C LEU A 61 -20.97 -28.26 10.98
N ALA A 62 -20.94 -26.95 11.23
CA ALA A 62 -20.58 -26.41 12.53
C ALA A 62 -21.60 -26.79 13.60
N GLY A 63 -22.90 -26.72 13.29
CA GLY A 63 -23.97 -27.15 14.18
C GLY A 63 -23.89 -28.64 14.51
N ALA A 64 -23.67 -29.49 13.51
CA ALA A 64 -23.50 -30.93 13.70
C ALA A 64 -22.28 -31.26 14.59
N LEU A 65 -21.15 -30.61 14.35
CA LEU A 65 -19.94 -30.80 15.17
C LEU A 65 -20.15 -30.30 16.60
N GLY A 66 -20.84 -29.17 16.79
CA GLY A 66 -21.22 -28.69 18.12
C GLY A 66 -22.13 -29.65 18.89
N ALA A 67 -23.07 -30.31 18.19
CA ALA A 67 -23.96 -31.32 18.76
C ALA A 67 -23.23 -32.61 19.14
N VAL A 68 -22.25 -33.05 18.34
CA VAL A 68 -21.43 -34.23 18.68
C VAL A 68 -20.53 -33.94 19.89
N VAL A 69 -19.94 -32.76 19.97
CA VAL A 69 -19.03 -32.36 21.07
C VAL A 69 -19.80 -32.02 22.36
N SER A 70 -21.09 -31.68 22.28
CA SER A 70 -21.89 -31.40 23.49
C SER A 70 -22.21 -32.67 24.28
N VAL A 71 -22.31 -33.84 23.64
CA VAL A 71 -22.58 -35.13 24.30
C VAL A 71 -21.54 -35.47 25.38
N PRO A 72 -20.22 -35.53 25.10
CA PRO A 72 -19.23 -35.76 26.14
C PRO A 72 -19.16 -34.62 27.16
N GLY A 73 -19.43 -33.37 26.75
CA GLY A 73 -19.47 -32.23 27.66
C GLY A 73 -20.61 -32.31 28.70
N LEU A 74 -21.76 -32.86 28.32
CA LEU A 74 -22.90 -33.09 29.22
C LEU A 74 -22.64 -34.27 30.17
N ILE A 75 -22.01 -35.34 29.68
CA ILE A 75 -21.59 -36.47 30.52
C ILE A 75 -20.60 -36.00 31.59
N LEU A 76 -19.56 -35.25 31.20
CA LEU A 76 -18.56 -34.70 32.12
C LEU A 76 -19.14 -33.68 33.09
N ARG A 77 -20.17 -32.91 32.69
CA ARG A 77 -20.92 -32.06 33.63
C ARG A 77 -21.63 -32.89 34.70
N GLY A 78 -22.27 -33.99 34.30
CA GLY A 78 -22.94 -34.92 35.22
C GLY A 78 -21.96 -35.49 36.25
N VAL A 79 -20.81 -35.98 35.76
CA VAL A 79 -19.73 -36.51 36.60
C VAL A 79 -19.13 -35.43 37.51
N ALA A 80 -18.89 -34.21 37.00
CA ALA A 80 -18.39 -33.11 37.82
C ALA A 80 -19.39 -32.66 38.90
N ALA A 81 -20.69 -32.75 38.64
CA ALA A 81 -21.72 -32.43 39.61
C ALA A 81 -21.82 -33.49 40.73
N THR A 82 -21.67 -34.78 40.40
CA THR A 82 -21.70 -35.87 41.37
C THR A 82 -20.42 -35.92 42.21
N CYS A 83 -19.24 -35.88 41.57
CA CYS A 83 -17.95 -35.86 42.27
C CYS A 83 -17.76 -34.59 43.12
N GLY A 84 -18.20 -33.43 42.64
CA GLY A 84 -18.13 -32.18 43.41
C GLY A 84 -19.08 -32.13 44.61
N GLY A 85 -20.20 -32.87 44.58
CA GLY A 85 -21.06 -33.07 45.75
C GLY A 85 -20.41 -33.99 46.78
N LEU A 86 -19.79 -35.06 46.31
CA LEU A 86 -19.10 -36.06 47.14
C LEU A 86 -17.85 -35.48 47.84
N LEU A 87 -17.03 -34.72 47.11
CA LEU A 87 -15.84 -34.05 47.65
C LEU A 87 -16.17 -32.94 48.66
N ARG A 88 -17.32 -32.26 48.47
CA ARG A 88 -17.83 -31.30 49.46
C ARG A 88 -18.33 -32.00 50.72
N TRP A 89 -19.04 -33.13 50.56
CA TRP A 89 -19.50 -33.96 51.68
C TRP A 89 -18.32 -34.51 52.50
N MET A 90 -17.21 -34.85 51.84
CA MET A 90 -15.96 -35.27 52.49
C MET A 90 -15.08 -34.13 53.01
N HIS A 91 -15.54 -32.86 52.97
CA HIS A 91 -14.77 -31.66 53.36
C HIS A 91 -13.42 -31.44 52.62
N LEU A 92 -13.18 -32.13 51.50
CA LEU A 92 -11.92 -32.08 50.75
C LEU A 92 -11.87 -30.93 49.71
N ALA A 93 -12.99 -30.24 49.45
CA ALA A 93 -13.04 -29.12 48.52
C ALA A 93 -14.02 -28.01 48.97
N PRO A 94 -13.64 -26.72 48.90
CA PRO A 94 -14.45 -25.60 49.41
C PRO A 94 -15.59 -25.14 48.48
N ARG A 95 -15.72 -25.69 47.24
CA ARG A 95 -16.71 -25.25 46.25
C ARG A 95 -17.54 -26.41 45.69
N ASN A 96 -18.83 -26.16 45.45
CA ASN A 96 -19.70 -27.07 44.67
C ASN A 96 -19.06 -27.32 43.28
N GLY A 97 -19.11 -28.55 42.75
CA GLY A 97 -18.58 -28.88 41.40
C GLY A 97 -19.31 -28.24 40.22
N LYS A 98 -20.40 -27.49 40.48
CA LYS A 98 -21.25 -26.81 39.47
C LYS A 98 -20.48 -25.83 38.55
N PRO A 99 -19.63 -24.91 39.03
CA PRO A 99 -18.76 -24.07 38.19
C PRO A 99 -17.81 -24.84 37.27
N TRP A 100 -17.35 -26.02 37.67
CA TRP A 100 -16.44 -26.84 36.85
C TRP A 100 -17.23 -27.56 35.75
N GLY A 101 -18.39 -28.14 36.09
CA GLY A 101 -19.34 -28.71 35.14
C GLY A 101 -19.85 -27.73 34.08
N ALA A 102 -19.96 -26.44 34.43
CA ALA A 102 -20.37 -25.38 33.50
C ALA A 102 -19.33 -25.03 32.42
N ARG A 103 -18.06 -25.45 32.58
CA ARG A 103 -17.03 -25.27 31.54
C ARG A 103 -17.18 -26.29 30.41
N PHE A 104 -17.58 -27.51 30.73
CA PHE A 104 -17.79 -28.59 29.75
C PHE A 104 -18.99 -28.34 28.83
N THR A 105 -20.03 -27.63 29.31
CA THR A 105 -21.18 -27.24 28.47
C THR A 105 -20.82 -26.19 27.41
N ARG A 106 -19.67 -25.50 27.56
CA ARG A 106 -19.17 -24.54 26.56
C ARG A 106 -18.42 -25.23 25.42
N TRP A 107 -18.10 -26.52 25.53
CA TRP A 107 -17.33 -27.24 24.50
C TRP A 107 -18.08 -27.34 23.17
N GLY A 108 -19.36 -27.72 23.18
CA GLY A 108 -20.18 -27.79 21.96
C GLY A 108 -20.27 -26.45 21.21
N PRO A 109 -20.71 -25.36 21.88
CA PRO A 109 -20.75 -24.02 21.27
C PRO A 109 -19.39 -23.51 20.79
N ASN A 110 -18.32 -23.77 21.54
CA ASN A 110 -16.96 -23.37 21.14
C ASN A 110 -16.47 -24.15 19.92
N ALA A 111 -16.75 -25.46 19.86
CA ALA A 111 -16.39 -26.31 18.74
C ALA A 111 -17.18 -25.93 17.47
N ALA A 112 -18.47 -25.63 17.60
CA ALA A 112 -19.29 -25.07 16.52
C ALA A 112 -18.75 -23.71 16.04
N LYS A 113 -18.44 -22.79 16.95
CA LYS A 113 -17.87 -21.47 16.61
C LYS A 113 -16.52 -21.62 15.89
N TRP A 114 -15.65 -22.50 16.38
CA TRP A 114 -14.36 -22.79 15.74
C TRP A 114 -14.54 -23.38 14.33
N ALA A 115 -15.41 -24.39 14.17
CA ALA A 115 -15.67 -25.00 12.87
C ALA A 115 -16.30 -24.01 11.88
N PHE A 116 -17.28 -23.22 12.34
CA PHE A 116 -17.92 -22.19 11.53
C PHE A 116 -16.92 -21.13 11.08
N THR A 117 -16.10 -20.59 11.98
CA THR A 117 -15.09 -19.58 11.63
C THR A 117 -14.06 -20.12 10.65
N LYS A 118 -13.58 -21.36 10.83
CA LYS A 118 -12.63 -22.00 9.90
C LYS A 118 -13.24 -22.22 8.51
N LEU A 119 -14.46 -22.75 8.44
CA LEU A 119 -15.16 -23.01 7.17
C LEU A 119 -15.56 -21.70 6.48
N MET A 120 -15.99 -20.69 7.22
CA MET A 120 -16.30 -19.36 6.68
C MET A 120 -15.06 -18.65 6.15
N ARG A 121 -13.90 -18.77 6.81
CA ARG A 121 -12.63 -18.28 6.23
C ARG A 121 -12.37 -18.92 4.87
N SER A 122 -12.49 -20.25 4.77
CA SER A 122 -12.31 -20.96 3.48
C SER A 122 -13.36 -20.57 2.43
N ALA A 123 -14.59 -20.30 2.84
CA ALA A 123 -15.63 -19.84 1.93
C ALA A 123 -15.34 -18.43 1.40
N LYS A 124 -14.84 -17.53 2.27
CA LYS A 124 -14.43 -16.17 1.92
C LYS A 124 -13.24 -16.17 0.98
N THR A 125 -12.19 -16.96 1.24
CA THR A 125 -11.02 -17.03 0.35
C THR A 125 -11.43 -17.50 -1.05
N LYS A 126 -12.22 -18.58 -1.14
CA LYS A 126 -12.74 -19.09 -2.42
C LYS A 126 -13.67 -18.12 -3.16
N TRP A 127 -14.31 -17.21 -2.44
CA TRP A 127 -15.14 -16.17 -3.06
C TRP A 127 -14.26 -15.01 -3.56
N ALA A 128 -13.28 -14.57 -2.76
CA ALA A 128 -12.29 -13.58 -3.18
C ALA A 128 -11.56 -14.05 -4.45
N ASP A 129 -11.07 -15.30 -4.50
CA ASP A 129 -10.42 -15.88 -5.69
C ASP A 129 -11.32 -15.90 -6.92
N ALA A 130 -12.65 -16.01 -6.73
CA ALA A 130 -13.61 -16.10 -7.83
C ALA A 130 -14.02 -14.73 -8.35
N VAL A 131 -14.03 -13.70 -7.50
CA VAL A 131 -14.41 -12.32 -7.82
C VAL A 131 -13.20 -11.48 -8.25
N ARG A 132 -11.98 -11.91 -7.93
CA ARG A 132 -10.74 -11.27 -8.38
C ARG A 132 -10.75 -11.17 -9.91
N ALA A 133 -10.57 -9.95 -10.42
CA ALA A 133 -10.43 -9.68 -11.84
C ALA A 133 -9.23 -10.46 -12.39
N ASP A 134 -9.42 -11.13 -13.53
CA ASP A 134 -8.38 -11.96 -14.13
C ASP A 134 -7.46 -11.07 -14.95
N VAL A 135 -6.21 -10.92 -14.48
CA VAL A 135 -5.21 -10.04 -15.08
C VAL A 135 -4.99 -10.31 -16.56
N LEU A 136 -5.20 -11.54 -17.03
CA LEU A 136 -5.03 -11.88 -18.45
C LEU A 136 -6.18 -11.43 -19.36
N THR A 137 -7.37 -11.20 -18.79
CA THR A 137 -8.60 -11.05 -19.59
C THR A 137 -9.40 -9.80 -19.26
N ASP A 138 -9.18 -9.22 -18.08
CA ASP A 138 -9.92 -8.06 -17.58
C ASP A 138 -8.95 -6.87 -17.54
N PHE A 139 -8.98 -6.06 -18.60
CA PHE A 139 -8.23 -4.81 -18.71
C PHE A 139 -9.20 -3.64 -18.86
N ASP A 140 -8.88 -2.52 -18.22
CA ASP A 140 -9.54 -1.25 -18.50
C ASP A 140 -9.06 -0.73 -19.88
N GLU A 141 -10.00 -0.27 -20.71
CA GLU A 141 -9.69 0.28 -22.03
C GLU A 141 -8.91 1.60 -21.87
N PRO A 142 -7.77 1.78 -22.56
CA PRO A 142 -7.02 3.04 -22.49
C PRO A 142 -7.88 4.22 -22.97
N GLY A 143 -7.99 5.26 -22.15
CA GLY A 143 -8.78 6.46 -22.44
C GLY A 143 -10.22 6.44 -21.92
N ARG A 144 -10.69 5.30 -21.39
CA ARG A 144 -11.98 5.23 -20.71
C ARG A 144 -11.74 5.38 -19.21
N ARG A 145 -11.99 6.57 -18.66
CA ARG A 145 -12.04 6.74 -17.20
C ARG A 145 -13.02 5.70 -16.67
N SER A 146 -12.54 4.84 -15.78
CA SER A 146 -13.38 4.00 -14.94
C SER A 146 -14.58 4.84 -14.50
N THR A 147 -15.81 4.40 -14.82
CA THR A 147 -17.07 5.10 -14.48
C THR A 147 -17.37 5.08 -13.00
N ALA A 148 -16.37 4.86 -12.17
CA ALA A 148 -16.48 5.01 -10.77
C ALA A 148 -16.16 6.51 -10.49
N GLY A 149 -17.04 7.16 -9.72
CA GLY A 149 -17.11 8.63 -9.62
C GLY A 149 -15.91 9.30 -8.94
N PRO A 150 -15.97 10.62 -8.71
CA PRO A 150 -14.98 11.29 -7.88
C PRO A 150 -15.03 10.66 -6.48
N GLY A 151 -13.99 9.91 -6.12
CA GLY A 151 -13.94 9.08 -4.92
C GLY A 151 -13.85 7.56 -5.15
N SER A 152 -13.88 7.08 -6.40
CA SER A 152 -13.52 5.70 -6.67
C SER A 152 -12.03 5.57 -7.01
N SER A 153 -11.26 5.39 -5.96
CA SER A 153 -10.20 4.42 -6.08
C SER A 153 -10.84 3.12 -6.56
N VAL A 154 -10.51 2.64 -7.76
CA VAL A 154 -10.37 1.19 -7.90
C VAL A 154 -9.15 0.87 -7.04
N ALA A 155 -9.35 0.89 -5.72
CA ALA A 155 -8.43 0.34 -4.77
C ALA A 155 -8.49 -1.14 -5.07
N TRP A 156 -7.57 -1.57 -5.93
CA TRP A 156 -7.25 -2.97 -6.07
C TRP A 156 -7.11 -3.51 -4.64
N PRO A 157 -7.82 -4.59 -4.28
CA PRO A 157 -7.58 -5.21 -2.98
C PRO A 157 -6.07 -5.40 -2.82
N THR A 158 -5.49 -5.02 -1.67
CA THR A 158 -4.04 -5.03 -1.42
C THR A 158 -3.37 -6.38 -1.75
N ASP A 159 -4.15 -7.46 -1.81
CA ASP A 159 -3.76 -8.82 -2.22
C ASP A 159 -3.44 -9.01 -3.72
N HIS A 160 -2.89 -8.01 -4.41
CA HIS A 160 -2.45 -8.11 -5.80
C HIS A 160 -0.93 -7.92 -5.94
N PHE A 161 -0.38 -8.17 -7.13
CA PHE A 161 1.04 -8.04 -7.40
C PHE A 161 1.46 -6.57 -7.26
N GLY A 162 2.33 -6.27 -6.28
CA GLY A 162 2.66 -4.90 -5.87
C GLY A 162 1.99 -4.54 -4.55
N GLY A 163 0.66 -4.44 -4.53
CA GLY A 163 -0.14 -3.78 -3.47
C GLY A 163 -0.07 -4.28 -2.03
N ASN A 164 0.74 -5.29 -1.71
CA ASN A 164 1.06 -5.68 -0.34
C ASN A 164 2.39 -5.05 0.15
N LEU A 165 3.12 -4.36 -0.72
CA LEU A 165 4.39 -3.72 -0.45
C LEU A 165 4.22 -2.21 -0.48
N VAL A 166 4.99 -1.53 0.37
CA VAL A 166 4.99 -0.07 0.41
C VAL A 166 6.05 0.44 -0.57
N SER A 167 5.63 1.32 -1.47
CA SER A 167 6.53 2.06 -2.36
C SER A 167 7.53 2.87 -1.54
N VAL A 168 8.81 2.76 -1.89
CA VAL A 168 9.87 3.58 -1.30
C VAL A 168 9.60 5.05 -1.63
N PHE A 169 9.23 5.36 -2.88
CA PHE A 169 8.92 6.73 -3.28
C PHE A 169 7.80 7.34 -2.43
N THR A 170 6.70 6.60 -2.23
CA THR A 170 5.57 7.09 -1.41
C THR A 170 6.01 7.30 0.04
N ARG A 171 6.76 6.38 0.62
CA ARG A 171 7.22 6.50 2.01
C ARG A 171 8.11 7.72 2.22
N GLU A 172 9.06 7.97 1.32
CA GLU A 172 9.95 9.12 1.46
C GLU A 172 9.19 10.45 1.25
N THR A 173 8.23 10.50 0.30
CA THR A 173 7.41 11.70 0.07
C THR A 173 6.35 11.91 1.16
N GLU A 174 5.85 10.87 1.82
CA GLU A 174 5.09 11.00 3.07
C GLU A 174 5.92 11.70 4.14
N GLY A 175 7.22 11.36 4.22
CA GLY A 175 8.20 12.05 5.05
C GLY A 175 8.30 13.54 4.73
N VAL A 176 8.38 13.90 3.44
CA VAL A 176 8.35 15.30 2.97
C VAL A 176 7.09 16.02 3.46
N ARG A 177 5.91 15.45 3.21
CA ARG A 177 4.62 16.02 3.61
C ARG A 177 4.55 16.25 5.12
N GLU A 178 4.92 15.25 5.91
CA GLU A 178 4.85 15.29 7.37
C GLU A 178 5.90 16.24 7.99
N ALA A 179 7.11 16.27 7.43
CA ALA A 179 8.15 17.20 7.87
C ALA A 179 7.75 18.65 7.57
N TYR A 180 7.23 18.91 6.37
CA TYR A 180 6.80 20.25 5.96
C TYR A 180 5.53 20.71 6.71
N ALA A 181 4.61 19.79 7.02
CA ALA A 181 3.44 20.08 7.84
C ALA A 181 3.80 20.64 9.22
N ARG A 182 4.85 20.08 9.84
CA ARG A 182 5.36 20.48 11.16
C ARG A 182 6.28 21.69 11.12
N TYR A 183 6.84 22.01 9.96
CA TYR A 183 7.74 23.14 9.80
C TYR A 183 6.98 24.47 9.98
N GLU A 184 7.47 25.32 10.88
CA GLU A 184 7.01 26.69 11.05
C GLU A 184 8.16 27.67 10.75
N PRO A 185 8.12 28.37 9.61
CA PRO A 185 9.16 29.34 9.27
C PRO A 185 9.28 30.42 10.36
N PRO A 186 10.48 30.66 10.90
CA PRO A 186 10.66 31.60 12.00
C PRO A 186 10.56 33.07 11.58
N MET A 187 10.76 33.36 10.28
CA MET A 187 10.79 34.71 9.73
C MET A 187 10.51 34.70 8.22
N MET A 188 10.23 35.87 7.65
CA MET A 188 9.94 35.99 6.20
C MET A 188 11.10 35.60 5.30
N LEU A 189 12.36 35.73 5.72
CA LEU A 189 13.50 35.24 4.93
C LEU A 189 13.52 33.71 4.83
N ALA A 190 13.03 32.99 5.84
CA ALA A 190 12.86 31.54 5.76
C ALA A 190 11.71 31.17 4.81
N VAL A 191 10.62 31.95 4.78
CA VAL A 191 9.55 31.79 3.78
C VAL A 191 10.06 32.08 2.36
N ALA A 192 10.84 33.14 2.19
CA ALA A 192 11.49 33.47 0.92
C ALA A 192 12.39 32.33 0.44
N ALA A 193 13.17 31.73 1.36
CA ALA A 193 13.97 30.56 1.03
C ALA A 193 13.13 29.41 0.49
N GLU A 194 11.94 29.14 1.05
CA GLU A 194 11.04 28.15 0.47
C GLU A 194 10.66 28.49 -0.97
N TYR A 195 10.27 29.73 -1.26
CA TYR A 195 9.93 30.15 -2.63
C TYR A 195 11.07 29.99 -3.63
N TRP A 196 12.30 30.29 -3.23
CA TRP A 196 13.50 30.10 -4.05
C TRP A 196 13.90 28.63 -4.18
N GLY A 197 13.68 27.84 -3.13
CA GLY A 197 14.03 26.42 -3.07
C GLY A 197 13.02 25.49 -3.75
N LEU A 198 11.76 25.92 -3.93
CA LEU A 198 10.73 25.15 -4.61
C LEU A 198 11.18 24.45 -5.91
N PRO A 199 11.77 25.13 -6.91
CA PRO A 199 12.23 24.48 -8.13
C PRO A 199 13.28 23.39 -7.86
N GLU A 200 14.22 23.61 -6.95
CA GLU A 200 15.24 22.62 -6.60
C GLU A 200 14.63 21.41 -5.90
N GLY A 201 13.69 21.61 -4.97
CA GLY A 201 13.05 20.50 -4.27
C GLY A 201 12.15 19.67 -5.19
N LEU A 202 11.46 20.32 -6.14
CA LEU A 202 10.72 19.62 -7.18
C LEU A 202 11.64 18.88 -8.15
N THR A 203 12.78 19.47 -8.52
CA THR A 203 13.80 18.79 -9.35
C THR A 203 14.32 17.53 -8.65
N SER A 204 14.66 17.63 -7.36
CA SER A 204 15.12 16.50 -6.54
C SER A 204 14.09 15.37 -6.49
N THR A 205 12.81 15.71 -6.29
CA THR A 205 11.71 14.73 -6.37
C THR A 205 11.63 14.09 -7.76
N GLY A 206 11.79 14.89 -8.82
CA GLY A 206 11.79 14.41 -10.21
C GLY A 206 12.94 13.49 -10.54
N GLU A 207 14.11 13.70 -9.94
CA GLU A 207 15.28 12.82 -10.14
C GLU A 207 15.02 11.38 -9.70
N ALA A 208 14.25 11.17 -8.64
CA ALA A 208 13.82 9.84 -8.23
C ALA A 208 12.98 9.14 -9.31
N ILE A 209 12.00 9.85 -9.89
CA ILE A 209 11.15 9.32 -10.98
C ILE A 209 11.99 9.10 -12.25
N ARG A 210 12.91 10.01 -12.57
CA ARG A 210 13.85 9.85 -13.69
C ARG A 210 14.71 8.61 -13.51
N GLN A 211 15.22 8.38 -12.29
CA GLN A 211 16.00 7.20 -11.97
C GLN A 211 15.17 5.92 -12.09
N LEU A 212 13.88 5.96 -11.73
CA LEU A 212 12.98 4.84 -11.98
C LEU A 212 12.82 4.58 -13.48
N ALA A 213 12.66 5.61 -14.31
CA ALA A 213 12.53 5.46 -15.76
C ALA A 213 13.77 4.80 -16.36
N VAL A 214 14.97 5.30 -16.00
CA VAL A 214 16.25 4.72 -16.44
C VAL A 214 16.39 3.28 -15.97
N SER A 215 16.11 3.00 -14.70
CA SER A 215 16.22 1.64 -14.16
C SER A 215 15.20 0.68 -14.80
N THR A 216 14.01 1.18 -15.16
CA THR A 216 12.99 0.41 -15.89
C THR A 216 13.41 0.10 -17.31
N ALA A 217 14.15 1.00 -17.97
CA ALA A 217 14.68 0.78 -19.31
C ALA A 217 15.88 -0.19 -19.32
N ASP A 218 16.81 -0.02 -18.37
CA ASP A 218 18.13 -0.66 -18.44
C ASP A 218 18.29 -1.88 -17.52
N LYS A 219 17.64 -1.88 -16.36
CA LYS A 219 17.88 -2.87 -15.28
C LYS A 219 16.74 -3.84 -15.06
N TYR A 220 15.50 -3.35 -15.06
CA TYR A 220 14.34 -4.17 -14.72
C TYR A 220 13.88 -4.98 -15.93
N PRO A 221 13.47 -6.25 -15.75
CA PRO A 221 12.84 -7.05 -16.79
C PRO A 221 11.39 -6.57 -17.00
N ALA A 222 11.23 -5.31 -17.42
CA ALA A 222 9.96 -4.67 -17.72
C ALA A 222 9.86 -4.32 -19.21
N ASP A 223 8.64 -4.25 -19.73
CA ASP A 223 8.39 -3.77 -21.10
C ASP A 223 8.88 -2.32 -21.27
N ALA A 224 9.57 -2.05 -22.38
CA ALA A 224 10.17 -0.75 -22.68
C ALA A 224 9.16 0.41 -22.62
N ARG A 225 7.88 0.16 -22.94
CA ARG A 225 6.81 1.17 -22.84
C ARG A 225 6.59 1.66 -21.42
N MET A 226 6.92 0.86 -20.40
CA MET A 226 6.84 1.32 -19.01
C MET A 226 7.84 2.44 -18.74
N ALA A 227 9.06 2.35 -19.28
CA ALA A 227 10.04 3.42 -19.15
C ALA A 227 9.55 4.72 -19.80
N ASP A 228 8.92 4.63 -20.98
CA ASP A 228 8.32 5.79 -21.67
C ASP A 228 7.18 6.42 -20.86
N LEU A 229 6.34 5.63 -20.20
CA LEU A 229 5.26 6.13 -19.35
C LEU A 229 5.81 6.83 -18.10
N VAL A 230 6.83 6.28 -17.45
CA VAL A 230 7.47 6.92 -16.29
C VAL A 230 8.19 8.21 -16.72
N ALA A 231 8.83 8.22 -17.90
CA ALA A 231 9.46 9.42 -18.45
C ALA A 231 8.45 10.53 -18.76
N GLN A 232 7.23 10.18 -19.19
CA GLN A 232 6.14 11.15 -19.35
C GLN A 232 5.74 11.78 -18.01
N VAL A 233 5.64 11.00 -16.94
CA VAL A 233 5.36 11.52 -15.59
C VAL A 233 6.48 12.46 -15.13
N TYR A 234 7.74 12.09 -15.33
CA TYR A 234 8.88 12.95 -15.05
C TYR A 234 8.82 14.27 -15.81
N SER A 235 8.43 14.24 -17.10
CA SER A 235 8.34 15.47 -17.91
C SER A 235 7.30 16.47 -17.37
N LEU A 236 6.18 15.97 -16.83
CA LEU A 236 5.14 16.82 -16.22
C LEU A 236 5.61 17.40 -14.89
N LEU A 237 6.35 16.62 -14.10
CA LEU A 237 6.92 17.11 -12.85
C LEU A 237 8.04 18.14 -13.10
N HIS A 238 8.82 17.96 -14.17
CA HIS A 238 9.79 18.96 -14.63
C HIS A 238 9.10 20.26 -15.06
N GLN A 239 7.94 20.20 -15.74
CA GLN A 239 7.14 21.40 -16.04
C GLN A 239 6.69 22.12 -14.76
N ALA A 240 6.29 21.38 -13.72
CA ALA A 240 5.96 21.97 -12.42
C ALA A 240 7.17 22.66 -11.78
N SER A 241 8.37 22.06 -11.88
CA SER A 241 9.63 22.67 -11.44
C SER A 241 9.96 23.95 -12.21
N GLN A 242 9.77 23.96 -13.53
CA GLN A 242 9.99 25.16 -14.35
C GLN A 242 9.03 26.28 -13.95
N LYS A 243 7.76 25.95 -13.69
CA LYS A 243 6.79 26.92 -13.19
C LYS A 243 7.16 27.44 -11.79
N ALA A 244 7.65 26.56 -10.92
CA ALA A 244 8.10 26.93 -9.58
C ALA A 244 9.30 27.89 -9.59
N ALA A 245 10.15 27.84 -10.62
CA ALA A 245 11.28 28.76 -10.78
C ALA A 245 10.86 30.22 -10.95
N GLU A 246 9.59 30.49 -11.30
CA GLU A 246 9.04 31.85 -11.41
C GLU A 246 8.68 32.45 -10.04
N VAL A 247 8.46 31.62 -9.00
CA VAL A 247 7.90 32.06 -7.70
C VAL A 247 8.90 32.92 -6.93
N GLY A 248 10.16 32.49 -6.82
CA GLY A 248 11.22 33.25 -6.13
C GLY A 248 11.46 34.64 -6.74
N PRO A 249 11.71 34.75 -8.06
CA PRO A 249 11.83 36.05 -8.73
C PRO A 249 10.58 36.93 -8.61
N LEU A 250 9.38 36.35 -8.67
CA LEU A 250 8.13 37.09 -8.45
C LEU A 250 8.07 37.66 -7.04
N PHE A 251 8.39 36.85 -6.02
CA PHE A 251 8.46 37.29 -4.63
C PHE A 251 9.45 38.45 -4.45
N ALA A 252 10.64 38.34 -5.05
CA ALA A 252 11.65 39.40 -4.96
C ALA A 252 11.19 40.71 -5.62
N LYS A 253 10.49 40.60 -6.75
CA LYS A 253 9.94 41.76 -7.46
C LYS A 253 8.85 42.47 -6.65
N VAL A 254 7.90 41.72 -6.08
CA VAL A 254 6.77 42.33 -5.36
C VAL A 254 7.14 42.81 -3.96
N HIS A 255 8.19 42.23 -3.34
CA HIS A 255 8.69 42.61 -2.02
C HIS A 255 10.08 43.28 -2.07
N GLU A 256 10.42 43.93 -3.18
CA GLU A 256 11.74 44.55 -3.37
C GLU A 256 12.10 45.53 -2.23
N HIS A 257 11.13 46.36 -1.81
CA HIS A 257 11.34 47.30 -0.72
C HIS A 257 11.61 46.60 0.61
N ASP A 258 10.89 45.51 0.89
CA ASP A 258 11.07 44.75 2.15
C ASP A 258 12.39 44.01 2.16
N LEU A 259 12.79 43.42 1.03
CA LEU A 259 14.08 42.75 0.88
C LEU A 259 15.26 43.73 0.99
N ARG A 260 15.14 44.90 0.37
CA ARG A 260 16.19 45.94 0.45
C ARG A 260 16.46 46.37 1.90
N ARG A 261 15.45 46.35 2.78
CA ARG A 261 15.64 46.63 4.22
C ARG A 261 16.51 45.57 4.92
N TYR A 262 16.50 44.33 4.44
CA TYR A 262 17.32 43.25 4.99
C TYR A 262 18.72 43.18 4.37
N GLU A 263 18.83 43.45 3.07
CA GLU A 263 20.10 43.42 2.33
C GLU A 263 20.95 44.67 2.62
N GLU A 264 20.31 45.84 2.64
CA GLU A 264 20.93 47.15 2.86
C GLU A 264 20.24 47.89 4.02
N PRO A 265 20.39 47.40 5.27
CA PRO A 265 19.73 48.01 6.41
C PRO A 265 20.25 49.43 6.65
N ARG A 266 19.32 50.38 6.83
CA ARG A 266 19.67 51.75 7.20
C ARG A 266 20.29 51.78 8.61
N PRO A 267 21.08 52.81 8.95
CA PRO A 267 21.55 53.00 10.31
C PRO A 267 20.37 53.01 11.30
N GLY A 268 20.39 52.09 12.27
CA GLY A 268 19.32 51.97 13.26
C GLY A 268 18.04 51.25 12.78
N GLU A 269 18.04 50.56 11.64
CA GLU A 269 16.87 49.85 11.09
C GLU A 269 16.20 48.90 12.10
N HIS A 270 17.00 48.25 12.96
CA HIS A 270 16.50 47.36 14.02
C HIS A 270 15.52 48.01 15.00
N MET A 271 15.54 49.34 15.16
CA MET A 271 14.61 50.07 16.03
C MET A 271 13.19 50.14 15.43
N TRP A 272 13.04 49.92 14.13
CA TRP A 272 11.76 49.89 13.42
C TRP A 272 11.14 48.49 13.35
N ASN A 273 11.85 47.47 13.82
CA ASN A 273 11.33 46.11 13.86
C ASN A 273 10.28 46.00 14.96
N ILE A 274 9.08 45.54 14.58
CA ILE A 274 7.91 45.44 15.47
C ILE A 274 8.05 44.27 16.45
N LEU A 275 8.90 43.28 16.14
CA LEU A 275 9.17 42.14 17.01
C LEU A 275 10.54 42.30 17.69
N GLU A 276 10.58 41.95 18.97
CA GLU A 276 11.81 41.95 19.77
C GLU A 276 12.87 41.04 19.14
N ARG A 277 14.14 41.44 19.30
CA ARG A 277 15.30 40.69 18.85
C ARG A 277 15.23 39.26 19.39
N ARG A 278 15.24 38.27 18.51
CA ARG A 278 15.39 36.87 18.92
C ARG A 278 16.70 36.72 19.71
N GLN A 279 16.66 35.95 20.79
CA GLN A 279 17.72 35.86 21.81
C GLN A 279 19.06 35.33 21.27
N ASP A 280 19.02 34.71 20.09
CA ASP A 280 20.15 34.17 19.33
C ASP A 280 20.93 35.24 18.52
N GLY A 281 20.42 36.48 18.41
CA GLY A 281 21.13 37.62 17.81
C GLY A 281 21.50 37.44 16.32
N SER A 282 21.06 36.36 15.69
CA SER A 282 21.43 35.95 14.34
C SER A 282 20.47 36.54 13.31
N PHE A 283 21.02 37.37 12.41
CA PHE A 283 20.37 37.71 11.14
C PHE A 283 20.89 36.75 10.08
N SER A 284 20.57 35.45 10.16
CA SER A 284 20.96 34.56 9.05
C SER A 284 20.13 34.93 7.83
N GLN A 285 20.68 35.81 6.99
CA GLN A 285 20.08 36.30 5.74
C GLN A 285 19.85 35.17 4.71
N HIS A 286 20.48 34.01 4.90
CA HIS A 286 20.39 32.84 4.04
C HIS A 286 20.02 31.64 4.89
N GLN A 287 18.72 31.37 5.04
CA GLN A 287 18.29 30.06 5.52
C GLN A 287 18.11 29.14 4.33
N PRO A 288 18.63 27.91 4.36
CA PRO A 288 18.32 26.93 3.34
C PRO A 288 16.82 26.60 3.41
N SER A 289 16.20 26.32 2.26
CA SER A 289 14.82 25.86 2.21
C SER A 289 14.69 24.53 2.94
N HIS A 290 13.75 24.45 3.87
CA HIS A 290 13.40 23.21 4.53
C HIS A 290 12.77 22.23 3.53
N PHE A 291 11.98 22.72 2.57
CA PHE A 291 11.43 21.91 1.49
C PHE A 291 12.52 21.23 0.66
N VAL A 292 13.58 21.96 0.28
CA VAL A 292 14.74 21.39 -0.42
C VAL A 292 15.41 20.31 0.42
N ALA A 293 15.68 20.60 1.69
CA ALA A 293 16.36 19.65 2.56
C ALA A 293 15.64 18.30 2.64
N VAL A 294 14.30 18.30 2.79
CA VAL A 294 13.53 17.06 2.90
C VAL A 294 13.32 16.36 1.55
N THR A 295 13.33 17.09 0.43
CA THR A 295 13.13 16.51 -0.91
C THR A 295 14.42 15.95 -1.51
N GLN A 296 15.58 16.49 -1.14
CA GLN A 296 16.88 15.91 -1.50
C GLN A 296 17.04 14.48 -0.98
N ASP A 297 16.52 14.18 0.22
CA ASP A 297 16.53 12.83 0.79
C ASP A 297 15.78 11.82 -0.10
N VAL A 298 14.68 12.24 -0.76
CA VAL A 298 13.93 11.39 -1.71
C VAL A 298 14.84 10.94 -2.84
N ALA A 299 15.56 11.88 -3.48
CA ALA A 299 16.49 11.57 -4.57
C ALA A 299 17.64 10.65 -4.09
N HIS A 300 18.20 10.94 -2.92
CA HIS A 300 19.30 10.18 -2.34
C HIS A 300 18.94 8.74 -1.99
N VAL A 301 17.77 8.52 -1.41
CA VAL A 301 17.26 7.17 -1.10
C VAL A 301 17.02 6.42 -2.41
N TYR A 302 16.39 7.06 -3.39
CA TYR A 302 16.07 6.43 -4.67
C TYR A 302 17.31 6.07 -5.51
N ALA A 303 18.36 6.89 -5.46
CA ALA A 303 19.61 6.63 -6.18
C ALA A 303 20.30 5.33 -5.71
N ARG A 304 20.03 4.88 -4.48
CA ARG A 304 20.59 3.65 -3.88
C ARG A 304 19.59 2.50 -3.85
N TYR A 305 18.35 2.75 -4.27
CA TYR A 305 17.30 1.77 -4.21
C TYR A 305 17.50 0.73 -5.31
N GLU A 306 17.66 -0.52 -4.89
CA GLU A 306 17.75 -1.68 -5.78
C GLU A 306 16.69 -2.70 -5.37
N PRO A 307 15.57 -2.81 -6.11
CA PRO A 307 14.53 -3.77 -5.80
C PRO A 307 15.03 -5.20 -6.04
N GLY A 308 14.81 -6.08 -5.07
CA GLY A 308 15.18 -7.49 -5.16
C GLY A 308 14.21 -8.35 -5.98
N HIS A 309 12.99 -7.87 -6.26
CA HIS A 309 12.00 -8.58 -7.05
C HIS A 309 10.98 -7.66 -7.71
N MET A 310 10.38 -8.08 -8.83
CA MET A 310 9.43 -7.25 -9.61
C MET A 310 8.18 -6.79 -8.84
N ARG A 311 7.81 -7.44 -7.73
CA ARG A 311 6.73 -6.93 -6.86
C ARG A 311 7.07 -5.58 -6.21
N GLN A 312 8.34 -5.33 -5.91
CA GLN A 312 8.80 -4.03 -5.36
C GLN A 312 8.72 -2.96 -6.45
N VAL A 313 9.14 -3.28 -7.68
CA VAL A 313 8.99 -2.38 -8.84
C VAL A 313 7.52 -2.06 -9.11
N ALA A 314 6.64 -3.06 -9.03
CA ALA A 314 5.20 -2.86 -9.18
C ALA A 314 4.62 -1.94 -8.08
N ALA A 315 5.09 -2.09 -6.84
CA ALA A 315 4.69 -1.19 -5.76
C ALA A 315 5.16 0.25 -6.02
N GLU A 316 6.33 0.48 -6.64
CA GLU A 316 6.72 1.83 -7.06
C GLU A 316 5.75 2.42 -8.09
N PHE A 317 5.37 1.65 -9.13
CA PHE A 317 4.40 2.13 -10.13
C PHE A 317 3.03 2.43 -9.54
N GLU A 318 2.62 1.68 -8.53
CA GLU A 318 1.39 1.91 -7.77
C GLU A 318 1.48 3.15 -6.87
N GLY A 319 2.65 3.38 -6.26
CA GLY A 319 2.85 4.43 -5.27
C GLY A 319 3.27 5.80 -5.81
N ILE A 320 3.78 5.89 -7.05
CA ILE A 320 4.15 7.19 -7.65
C ILE A 320 3.02 8.23 -7.60
N PRO A 321 1.76 7.92 -7.98
CA PRO A 321 0.66 8.89 -7.90
C PRO A 321 0.55 9.50 -6.50
N ASP A 322 0.42 8.65 -5.47
CA ASP A 322 0.30 9.07 -4.08
C ASP A 322 1.55 9.84 -3.61
N GLY A 323 2.73 9.44 -4.08
CA GLY A 323 3.97 10.13 -3.74
C GLY A 323 4.05 11.54 -4.32
N ILE A 324 3.57 11.74 -5.55
CA ILE A 324 3.46 13.09 -6.14
C ILE A 324 2.40 13.90 -5.38
N GLU A 325 1.27 13.30 -5.00
CA GLU A 325 0.24 13.95 -4.18
C GLU A 325 0.77 14.40 -2.81
N ASN A 326 1.67 13.64 -2.19
CA ASN A 326 2.32 14.03 -0.94
C ASN A 326 3.17 15.31 -1.09
N VAL A 327 3.93 15.41 -2.19
CA VAL A 327 4.71 16.62 -2.50
C VAL A 327 3.79 17.78 -2.87
N ALA A 328 2.72 17.52 -3.63
CA ALA A 328 1.70 18.52 -3.94
C ALA A 328 1.05 19.07 -2.67
N ALA A 329 0.77 18.22 -1.67
CA ALA A 329 0.21 18.65 -0.39
C ALA A 329 1.15 19.59 0.39
N ALA A 330 2.47 19.38 0.32
CA ALA A 330 3.44 20.30 0.92
C ALA A 330 3.42 21.68 0.23
N VAL A 331 3.36 21.71 -1.10
CA VAL A 331 3.23 22.96 -1.89
C VAL A 331 1.90 23.65 -1.62
N GLN A 332 0.80 22.89 -1.54
CA GLN A 332 -0.51 23.40 -1.18
C GLN A 332 -0.50 24.02 0.22
N LEU A 333 0.16 23.39 1.18
CA LEU A 333 0.28 23.96 2.53
C LEU A 333 1.05 25.28 2.52
N LEU A 334 2.12 25.39 1.73
CA LEU A 334 2.84 26.65 1.53
C LEU A 334 1.92 27.71 0.91
N GLN A 335 1.11 27.34 -0.10
CA GLN A 335 0.12 28.22 -0.71
C GLN A 335 -0.90 28.72 0.32
N THR A 336 -1.53 27.82 1.08
CA THR A 336 -2.53 28.15 2.10
C THR A 336 -1.94 29.09 3.15
N ARG A 337 -0.75 28.79 3.66
CA ARG A 337 -0.07 29.65 4.64
C ARG A 337 0.33 31.01 4.06
N SER A 338 0.73 31.05 2.80
CA SER A 338 0.99 32.31 2.07
C SER A 338 -0.28 33.14 1.90
N ASN A 339 -1.43 32.49 1.75
CA ASN A 339 -2.72 33.17 1.60
C ASN A 339 -3.27 33.72 2.92
N GLU A 340 -3.09 32.98 4.02
CA GLU A 340 -3.77 33.21 5.30
C GLU A 340 -2.88 33.80 6.39
N LYS A 341 -1.60 33.47 6.42
CA LYS A 341 -0.69 33.77 7.54
C LYS A 341 0.44 34.72 7.17
N TYR A 342 1.06 34.55 6.02
CA TYR A 342 2.23 35.34 5.64
C TYR A 342 1.83 36.70 5.03
N PRO A 343 2.54 37.79 5.35
CA PRO A 343 2.31 39.11 4.75
C PRO A 343 2.91 39.15 3.33
N VAL A 344 2.36 38.36 2.42
CA VAL A 344 2.82 38.29 1.02
C VAL A 344 1.72 38.70 0.04
N ASP A 345 2.12 39.24 -1.11
CA ASP A 345 1.23 39.58 -2.20
C ASP A 345 0.46 38.36 -2.75
N LYS A 346 -0.80 38.56 -3.16
CA LYS A 346 -1.66 37.50 -3.70
C LYS A 346 -1.12 36.89 -5.00
N ALA A 347 -0.34 37.64 -5.78
CA ALA A 347 0.29 37.11 -6.99
C ALA A 347 1.20 35.89 -6.72
N ILE A 348 1.83 35.81 -5.53
CA ILE A 348 2.63 34.65 -5.14
C ILE A 348 1.73 33.45 -4.82
N VAL A 349 0.60 33.69 -4.17
CA VAL A 349 -0.40 32.64 -3.88
C VAL A 349 -0.92 32.02 -5.17
N ASP A 350 -1.20 32.85 -6.17
CA ASP A 350 -1.65 32.40 -7.50
C ASP A 350 -0.55 31.61 -8.23
N ALA A 351 0.70 32.07 -8.16
CA ALA A 351 1.84 31.34 -8.74
C ALA A 351 2.05 29.95 -8.08
N LEU A 352 1.87 29.84 -6.76
CA LEU A 352 1.91 28.57 -6.04
C LEU A 352 0.74 27.64 -6.42
N ALA A 353 -0.44 28.21 -6.67
CA ALA A 353 -1.60 27.47 -7.14
C ALA A 353 -1.32 26.81 -8.51
N ASP A 354 -0.69 27.54 -9.44
CA ASP A 354 -0.30 27.02 -10.74
C ASP A 354 0.67 25.83 -10.62
N VAL A 355 1.67 25.94 -9.75
CA VAL A 355 2.61 24.83 -9.47
C VAL A 355 1.87 23.61 -8.95
N HIS A 356 0.98 23.79 -7.97
CA HIS A 356 0.17 22.72 -7.41
C HIS A 356 -0.70 22.04 -8.48
N MET A 357 -1.35 22.80 -9.37
CA MET A 357 -2.13 22.23 -10.47
C MET A 357 -1.29 21.36 -11.41
N LEU A 358 -0.06 21.76 -11.72
CA LEU A 358 0.85 20.96 -12.54
C LEU A 358 1.30 19.68 -11.84
N LEU A 359 1.52 19.72 -10.53
CA LEU A 359 1.81 18.51 -9.74
C LEU A 359 0.63 17.54 -9.76
N MET A 360 -0.61 18.03 -9.60
CA MET A 360 -1.81 17.18 -9.71
C MET A 360 -1.99 16.59 -11.10
N LYS A 361 -1.60 17.31 -12.16
CA LYS A 361 -1.56 16.77 -13.53
C LYS A 361 -0.54 15.64 -13.66
N ALA A 362 0.64 15.78 -13.06
CA ALA A 362 1.66 14.72 -13.03
C ALA A 362 1.17 13.49 -12.24
N ALA A 363 0.55 13.68 -11.07
CA ALA A 363 -0.06 12.61 -10.28
C ALA A 363 -1.14 11.88 -11.07
N SER A 364 -2.03 12.61 -11.76
CA SER A 364 -3.07 12.03 -12.61
C SER A 364 -2.49 11.20 -13.77
N ALA A 365 -1.42 11.66 -14.41
CA ALA A 365 -0.74 10.88 -15.45
C ALA A 365 -0.08 9.61 -14.89
N ALA A 366 0.42 9.66 -13.65
CA ALA A 366 1.01 8.51 -12.99
C ALA A 366 -0.02 7.41 -12.65
N GLN A 367 -1.31 7.74 -12.53
CA GLN A 367 -2.37 6.75 -12.23
C GLN A 367 -2.46 5.66 -13.31
N ASP A 368 -1.99 5.94 -14.53
CA ASP A 368 -1.96 4.97 -15.62
C ASP A 368 -0.77 3.99 -15.54
N LEU A 369 0.22 4.21 -14.68
CA LEU A 369 1.42 3.37 -14.59
C LEU A 369 1.09 1.94 -14.19
N MET A 370 0.44 1.74 -13.04
CA MET A 370 0.11 0.39 -12.55
C MET A 370 -0.86 -0.36 -13.47
N PRO A 371 -1.96 0.23 -13.98
CA PRO A 371 -2.80 -0.41 -14.99
C PRO A 371 -2.03 -0.85 -16.25
N ASN A 372 -1.12 0.00 -16.76
CA ASN A 372 -0.29 -0.36 -17.91
C ASN A 372 0.71 -1.47 -17.58
N PHE A 373 1.34 -1.43 -16.42
CA PHE A 373 2.25 -2.47 -15.95
C PHE A 373 1.53 -3.82 -15.89
N ARG A 374 0.34 -3.85 -15.29
CA ARG A 374 -0.51 -5.05 -15.20
C ARG A 374 -0.90 -5.58 -16.57
N ARG A 375 -1.19 -4.70 -17.52
CA ARG A 375 -1.53 -5.08 -18.89
C ARG A 375 -0.36 -5.66 -19.67
N LEU A 376 0.78 -5.00 -19.62
CA LEU A 376 1.98 -5.41 -20.37
C LEU A 376 2.58 -6.71 -19.80
N HIS A 377 2.47 -6.93 -18.50
CA HIS A 377 3.04 -8.10 -17.80
C HIS A 377 1.98 -9.08 -17.31
N ALA A 378 0.79 -9.06 -17.90
CA ALA A 378 -0.33 -9.90 -17.48
C ALA A 378 0.02 -11.40 -17.39
N PRO A 379 0.79 -12.00 -18.34
CA PRO A 379 1.21 -13.40 -18.24
C PRO A 379 2.03 -13.69 -16.99
N ASP A 380 3.01 -12.84 -16.66
CA ASP A 380 3.91 -13.05 -15.53
C ASP A 380 3.20 -12.79 -14.21
N ILE A 381 2.41 -11.71 -14.13
CA ILE A 381 1.60 -11.38 -12.95
C ILE A 381 0.58 -12.49 -12.66
N SER A 382 -0.04 -13.08 -13.68
CA SER A 382 -1.03 -14.15 -13.49
C SER A 382 -0.43 -15.39 -12.81
N ARG A 383 0.86 -15.67 -13.03
CA ARG A 383 1.57 -16.78 -12.37
C ARG A 383 1.77 -16.52 -10.89
N HIS A 384 2.00 -15.26 -10.50
CA HIS A 384 2.12 -14.87 -9.10
C HIS A 384 0.77 -14.78 -8.38
N GLU A 385 -0.27 -14.25 -9.03
CA GLU A 385 -1.58 -14.05 -8.40
C GLU A 385 -2.47 -15.31 -8.41
N ALA A 386 -2.22 -16.24 -9.34
CA ALA A 386 -2.98 -17.48 -9.50
C ALA A 386 -2.06 -18.64 -9.97
N PRO A 387 -1.08 -19.06 -9.15
CA PRO A 387 -0.11 -20.09 -9.53
C PRO A 387 -0.81 -21.40 -9.91
N ARG A 388 -0.34 -22.08 -10.98
CA ARG A 388 -1.06 -23.24 -11.57
C ARG A 388 -1.24 -24.38 -10.56
N ASN A 389 -0.21 -24.63 -9.75
CA ASN A 389 -0.13 -25.69 -8.74
C ASN A 389 0.39 -25.20 -7.36
N GLY A 390 0.27 -23.90 -7.07
CA GLY A 390 0.79 -23.28 -5.85
C GLY A 390 2.19 -22.66 -6.03
N GLU A 391 2.57 -21.79 -5.09
CA GLU A 391 3.81 -20.99 -5.16
C GLU A 391 5.06 -21.85 -5.29
N GLU A 392 5.18 -22.93 -4.49
CA GLU A 392 6.33 -23.84 -4.54
C GLU A 392 6.53 -24.46 -5.93
N SER A 393 5.45 -24.76 -6.66
CA SER A 393 5.54 -25.36 -8.00
C SER A 393 5.90 -24.34 -9.09
N GLU A 394 5.46 -23.08 -8.95
CA GLU A 394 5.90 -22.01 -9.87
C GLU A 394 7.34 -21.61 -9.58
N GLY A 395 7.77 -21.57 -8.32
CA GLY A 395 9.15 -21.25 -7.93
C GLY A 395 10.21 -22.25 -8.41
N MET A 396 9.81 -23.45 -8.86
CA MET A 396 10.72 -24.38 -9.57
C MET A 396 11.15 -23.86 -10.96
N TRP A 397 10.46 -22.86 -11.49
CA TRP A 397 10.79 -22.19 -12.75
C TRP A 397 11.57 -20.88 -12.55
N ASP A 398 11.79 -20.46 -11.30
CA ASP A 398 12.64 -19.31 -11.00
C ASP A 398 14.10 -19.75 -11.27
N VAL A 399 14.75 -19.09 -12.24
CA VAL A 399 16.11 -19.40 -12.72
C VAL A 399 17.14 -18.46 -12.13
#